data_AF-A0A4P5TK12-F1
#
_entry.id   AF-A0A4P5TK12-F1
#
_cell.length_a   1.000
_cell.length_b   1.000
_cell.length_c   1.000
_cell.angle_alpha   90.00
_cell.angle_beta   90.00
_cell.angle_gamma   90.00
#
_symmetry.space_group_name_H-M   'P 1'
#
loop_
_entity.id
_entity.type
_entity.pdbx_description
1 polymer ?
#
loop_
_entity_poly.entity_id
_entity_poly.type
_entity_poly.pdbx_seq_one_letter_code
_entity_poly.pdbx_strand_id
1 'polypeptide(L)'
;MSLLKYLQNNLTCTQAPWTPKSTAELRFFINEIVLGEESDEDPTGGHISHFELYKRAMSEAGASFEGIDQLVNRIAEGTELRQAIEQSSVPSSAAKFIGTTFDIIDRDNLHEVAAAFAFGREDLIPDMFLAMVKELNANGQNFNTFIYYLERHIELDGDHHAGLSALMLSHVCGDDSSKWLAATKTAQEALLARIIFWDGIAALLD
;
A
#
# COMPACT_ATOMS: atom_id res chain seq x y z
N MET A 1 -3.22 -1.62 1.14
CA MET A 1 -4.52 -2.22 0.78
C MET A 1 -5.66 -1.27 0.44
N SER A 2 -5.99 -0.21 1.20
CA SER A 2 -7.22 0.57 0.91
C SER A 2 -7.27 1.22 -0.49
N LEU A 3 -6.16 1.83 -0.95
CA LEU A 3 -6.06 2.36 -2.32
C LEU A 3 -6.26 1.25 -3.37
N LEU A 4 -5.60 0.10 -3.19
CA LEU A 4 -5.74 -1.06 -4.07
C LEU A 4 -7.18 -1.58 -4.08
N LYS A 5 -7.86 -1.66 -2.93
CA LYS A 5 -9.25 -2.10 -2.83
C LYS A 5 -10.20 -1.14 -3.54
N TYR A 6 -9.97 0.18 -3.42
CA TYR A 6 -10.68 1.18 -4.20
C TYR A 6 -10.46 0.97 -5.70
N LEU A 7 -9.21 0.78 -6.14
CA LEU A 7 -8.88 0.50 -7.54
C LEU A 7 -9.52 -0.80 -8.03
N GLN A 8 -9.51 -1.87 -7.23
CA GLN A 8 -10.15 -3.15 -7.55
C GLN A 8 -11.65 -2.98 -7.78
N ASN A 9 -12.34 -2.26 -6.90
CA ASN A 9 -13.77 -2.01 -7.04
C ASN A 9 -14.13 -1.17 -8.28
N ASN A 10 -13.23 -0.31 -8.74
CA ASN A 10 -13.47 0.60 -9.87
C ASN A 10 -12.95 0.09 -11.22
N LEU A 11 -11.83 -0.62 -11.24
CA LEU A 11 -11.16 -1.12 -12.44
C LEU A 11 -11.45 -2.60 -12.72
N THR A 12 -11.95 -3.34 -11.72
CA THR A 12 -12.34 -4.76 -11.87
C THR A 12 -13.78 -4.97 -11.39
N CYS A 13 -14.22 -6.23 -11.34
CA CYS A 13 -15.56 -6.58 -10.88
C CYS A 13 -15.47 -7.48 -9.65
N THR A 14 -15.87 -6.93 -8.50
CA THR A 14 -15.88 -7.59 -7.20
C THR A 14 -17.30 -7.91 -6.72
N GLN A 15 -18.32 -7.64 -7.54
CA GLN A 15 -19.74 -7.72 -7.17
C GLN A 15 -20.51 -8.66 -8.10
N ALA A 16 -21.60 -9.25 -7.59
CA ALA A 16 -22.52 -10.06 -8.38
C ALA A 16 -23.77 -9.25 -8.81
N PRO A 17 -24.29 -9.42 -10.04
CA PRO A 17 -23.76 -10.29 -11.11
C PRO A 17 -22.48 -9.72 -11.76
N TRP A 18 -21.59 -10.62 -12.19
CA TRP A 18 -20.30 -10.24 -12.77
C TRP A 18 -20.45 -9.61 -14.16
N THR A 19 -19.70 -8.54 -14.40
CA THR A 19 -19.52 -7.90 -15.73
C THR A 19 -18.09 -7.37 -15.85
N PRO A 20 -17.48 -7.36 -17.05
CA PRO A 20 -16.13 -6.82 -17.20
C PRO A 20 -16.12 -5.29 -17.01
N LYS A 21 -15.20 -4.78 -16.19
CA LYS A 21 -14.86 -3.35 -16.09
C LYS A 21 -13.47 -3.08 -16.66
N SER A 22 -13.23 -1.89 -17.21
CA SER A 22 -11.93 -1.47 -17.75
C SER A 22 -11.37 -2.43 -18.85
N THR A 23 -10.08 -2.31 -19.18
CA THR A 23 -9.37 -3.20 -20.11
C THR A 23 -8.94 -4.51 -19.42
N ALA A 24 -8.57 -5.52 -20.21
CA ALA A 24 -8.10 -6.80 -19.65
C ALA A 24 -6.77 -6.65 -18.91
N GLU A 25 -5.89 -5.81 -19.42
CA GLU A 25 -4.58 -5.50 -18.88
C GLU A 25 -4.69 -4.86 -17.50
N LEU A 26 -5.61 -3.89 -17.32
CA LEU A 26 -5.81 -3.25 -16.04
C LEU A 26 -6.49 -4.16 -15.01
N ARG A 27 -7.39 -5.05 -15.47
CA ARG A 27 -7.95 -6.08 -14.58
C ARG A 27 -6.90 -7.08 -14.13
N PHE A 28 -6.04 -7.52 -15.05
CA PHE A 28 -4.92 -8.40 -14.74
C PHE A 28 -4.00 -7.75 -13.71
N PHE A 29 -3.50 -6.54 -14.02
CA PHE A 29 -2.63 -5.77 -13.14
C PHE A 29 -3.17 -5.64 -11.71
N ILE A 30 -4.40 -5.15 -11.56
CA ILE A 30 -4.98 -4.93 -10.23
C ILE A 30 -5.22 -6.25 -9.49
N ASN A 31 -5.66 -7.31 -10.18
CA ASN A 31 -5.90 -8.60 -9.52
C ASN A 31 -4.60 -9.35 -9.19
N GLU A 32 -3.52 -9.13 -9.94
CA GLU A 32 -2.20 -9.69 -9.64
C GLU A 32 -1.63 -9.09 -8.35
N ILE A 33 -1.72 -7.77 -8.18
CA ILE A 33 -1.33 -7.14 -6.90
C ILE A 33 -2.22 -7.63 -5.76
N VAL A 34 -3.53 -7.78 -5.98
CA VAL A 34 -4.43 -8.34 -4.95
C VAL A 34 -4.03 -9.76 -4.56
N LEU A 35 -3.62 -10.59 -5.53
CA LEU A 35 -3.15 -11.95 -5.26
C LEU A 35 -1.94 -11.94 -4.32
N GLY A 36 -0.93 -11.12 -4.60
CA GLY A 36 0.25 -10.99 -3.72
C GLY A 36 -0.14 -10.43 -2.35
N GLU A 37 -0.88 -9.32 -2.31
CA GLU A 37 -1.16 -8.68 -1.03
C GLU A 37 -2.07 -9.50 -0.09
N GLU A 38 -3.07 -10.23 -0.62
CA GLU A 38 -4.05 -10.99 0.18
C GLU A 38 -3.72 -12.48 0.33
N SER A 39 -2.87 -13.05 -0.54
CA SER A 39 -2.72 -14.51 -0.65
C SER A 39 -1.42 -14.96 -1.33
N ASP A 40 -0.30 -14.27 -1.05
CA ASP A 40 1.01 -14.67 -1.56
C ASP A 40 1.45 -16.05 -1.03
N GLU A 41 2.56 -16.55 -1.55
CA GLU A 41 3.23 -17.74 -1.04
C GLU A 41 3.81 -17.50 0.36
N ASP A 42 3.57 -18.45 1.26
CA ASP A 42 4.22 -18.46 2.58
C ASP A 42 5.58 -19.15 2.49
N PRO A 43 6.68 -18.59 3.05
CA PRO A 43 8.00 -19.24 3.04
C PRO A 43 8.02 -20.57 3.80
N THR A 44 7.00 -20.84 4.64
CA THR A 44 6.80 -22.11 5.35
C THR A 44 5.85 -23.07 4.63
N GLY A 45 5.33 -22.68 3.46
CA GLY A 45 4.40 -23.42 2.63
C GLY A 45 2.94 -22.97 2.82
N GLY A 46 2.17 -23.02 1.73
CA GLY A 46 0.79 -22.52 1.71
C GLY A 46 0.70 -21.06 1.27
N HIS A 47 -0.30 -20.34 1.77
CA HIS A 47 -0.57 -18.95 1.40
C HIS A 47 -0.68 -18.04 2.62
N ILE A 48 -0.29 -16.78 2.45
CA ILE A 48 -0.36 -15.75 3.47
C ILE A 48 -0.57 -14.35 2.86
N SER A 49 -1.29 -13.48 3.56
CA SER A 49 -1.33 -12.06 3.18
C SER A 49 -0.04 -11.31 3.57
N HIS A 50 0.34 -10.30 2.80
CA HIS A 50 1.46 -9.41 3.15
C HIS A 50 1.28 -8.77 4.54
N PHE A 51 0.04 -8.52 4.97
CA PHE A 51 -0.27 -8.02 6.31
C PHE A 51 0.12 -9.02 7.42
N GLU A 52 -0.30 -10.28 7.29
CA GLU A 52 0.02 -11.33 8.26
C GLU A 52 1.52 -11.64 8.26
N LEU A 53 2.16 -11.64 7.09
CA LEU A 53 3.60 -11.85 6.94
C LEU A 53 4.39 -10.74 7.63
N TYR A 54 4.00 -9.48 7.44
CA TYR A 54 4.61 -8.34 8.14
C TYR A 54 4.47 -8.46 9.66
N LYS A 55 3.27 -8.82 10.17
CA LYS A 55 3.08 -9.03 11.61
C LYS A 55 3.96 -10.15 12.18
N ARG A 56 4.11 -11.25 11.44
CA ARG A 56 5.03 -12.34 11.81
C ARG A 56 6.47 -11.82 11.90
N ALA A 57 6.92 -11.09 10.89
CA ALA A 57 8.24 -10.48 10.86
C ALA A 57 8.47 -9.53 12.05
N MET A 58 7.48 -8.69 12.40
CA MET A 58 7.58 -7.79 13.56
C MET A 58 7.65 -8.57 14.88
N SER A 59 6.87 -9.65 15.02
CA SER A 59 6.93 -10.52 16.19
C SER A 59 8.30 -11.17 16.35
N GLU A 60 8.90 -11.67 15.27
CA GLU A 60 10.24 -12.27 15.27
C GLU A 60 11.34 -11.25 15.59
N ALA A 61 11.15 -10.00 15.16
CA ALA A 61 12.04 -8.87 15.48
C ALA A 61 11.87 -8.35 16.94
N GLY A 62 10.88 -8.85 17.70
CA GLY A 62 10.58 -8.35 19.04
C GLY A 62 9.88 -6.98 19.05
N ALA A 63 9.33 -6.53 17.92
CA ALA A 63 8.60 -5.28 17.81
C ALA A 63 7.13 -5.45 18.22
N SER A 64 6.59 -4.46 18.94
CA SER A 64 5.16 -4.42 19.25
C SER A 64 4.35 -4.01 18.02
N PHE A 65 3.26 -4.71 17.78
CA PHE A 65 2.25 -4.37 16.77
C PHE A 65 0.87 -4.09 17.42
N GLU A 66 0.84 -3.78 18.72
CA GLU A 66 -0.41 -3.53 19.46
C GLU A 66 -1.27 -2.42 18.81
N GLY A 67 -0.65 -1.32 18.37
CA GLY A 67 -1.36 -0.23 17.70
C GLY A 67 -2.01 -0.66 16.37
N ILE A 68 -1.41 -1.62 15.66
CA ILE A 68 -1.98 -2.22 14.44
C ILE A 68 -3.22 -3.03 14.81
N ASP A 69 -3.12 -3.90 15.82
CA ASP A 69 -4.22 -4.77 16.24
C ASP A 69 -5.40 -3.99 16.79
N GLN A 70 -5.15 -2.99 17.62
CA GLN A 70 -6.19 -2.10 18.12
C GLN A 70 -6.94 -1.41 16.97
N LEU A 71 -6.20 -0.87 15.99
CA LEU A 71 -6.81 -0.20 14.84
C LEU A 71 -7.67 -1.16 14.02
N VAL A 72 -7.10 -2.31 13.62
CA VAL A 72 -7.79 -3.29 12.78
C VAL A 72 -9.03 -3.87 13.48
N ASN A 73 -8.92 -4.21 14.77
CA ASN A 73 -10.05 -4.74 15.54
C ASN A 73 -11.20 -3.72 15.64
N ARG A 74 -10.88 -2.44 15.88
CA ARG A 74 -11.90 -1.39 15.93
C ARG A 74 -12.61 -1.20 14.60
N ILE A 75 -11.87 -1.23 13.49
CA ILE A 75 -12.46 -1.19 12.14
C ILE A 75 -13.37 -2.41 11.92
N ALA A 76 -12.93 -3.60 12.32
CA ALA A 76 -13.73 -4.83 12.19
C ALA A 76 -15.01 -4.79 13.04
N GLU A 77 -15.00 -4.08 14.17
CA GLU A 77 -16.17 -3.81 15.02
C GLU A 77 -17.11 -2.72 14.45
N GLY A 78 -16.75 -2.11 13.32
CA GLY A 78 -17.55 -1.07 12.65
C GLY A 78 -17.29 0.34 13.17
N THR A 79 -16.19 0.57 13.90
CA THR A 79 -15.77 1.92 14.30
C THR A 79 -15.29 2.69 13.07
N GLU A 80 -15.76 3.93 12.92
CA GLU A 80 -15.29 4.82 11.85
C GLU A 80 -13.79 5.08 11.93
N LEU A 81 -13.11 5.18 10.79
CA LEU A 81 -11.64 5.18 10.72
C LEU A 81 -10.99 6.23 11.62
N ARG A 82 -11.45 7.49 11.56
CA ARG A 82 -10.85 8.57 12.35
C ARG A 82 -10.98 8.31 13.84
N GLN A 83 -12.13 7.81 14.27
CA GLN A 83 -12.37 7.41 15.65
C GLN A 83 -11.51 6.20 16.03
N ALA A 84 -11.37 5.20 15.14
CA ALA A 84 -10.54 4.02 15.38
C ALA A 84 -9.07 4.39 15.56
N ILE A 85 -8.54 5.32 14.76
CA ILE A 85 -7.18 5.87 14.91
C ILE A 85 -7.03 6.57 16.26
N GLU A 86 -7.95 7.46 16.64
CA GLU A 86 -7.90 8.19 17.93
C GLU A 86 -7.95 7.26 19.15
N GLN A 87 -8.65 6.14 19.03
CA GLN A 87 -8.80 5.15 20.11
C GLN A 87 -7.72 4.07 20.10
N SER A 88 -6.74 4.15 19.21
CA SER A 88 -5.66 3.16 19.09
C SER A 88 -4.31 3.80 19.39
N SER A 89 -3.36 2.99 19.82
CA SER A 89 -1.96 3.41 20.07
C SER A 89 -1.17 3.60 18.78
N VAL A 90 -1.75 4.25 17.78
CA VAL A 90 -1.10 4.54 16.49
C VAL A 90 -0.23 5.80 16.64
N PRO A 91 1.07 5.76 16.27
CA PRO A 91 1.92 6.93 16.31
C PRO A 91 1.35 8.09 15.48
N SER A 92 1.51 9.33 15.94
CA SER A 92 0.88 10.50 15.31
C SER A 92 1.27 10.70 13.84
N SER A 93 2.50 10.34 13.45
CA SER A 93 2.96 10.36 12.06
C SER A 93 2.25 9.32 11.20
N ALA A 94 2.08 8.09 11.71
CA ALA A 94 1.32 7.03 11.05
C ALA A 94 -0.16 7.40 10.93
N ALA A 95 -0.76 7.97 11.98
CA ALA A 95 -2.14 8.44 11.98
C ALA A 95 -2.39 9.49 10.88
N LYS A 96 -1.49 10.47 10.74
CA LYS A 96 -1.56 11.49 9.67
C LYS A 96 -1.43 10.87 8.29
N PHE A 97 -0.49 9.94 8.11
CA PHE A 97 -0.27 9.26 6.83
C PHE A 97 -1.48 8.43 6.38
N ILE A 98 -2.09 7.69 7.31
CA ILE A 98 -3.35 6.97 7.09
C ILE A 98 -4.45 7.98 6.77
N GLY A 99 -4.55 9.07 7.52
CA GLY A 99 -5.51 10.16 7.30
C GLY A 99 -5.46 10.70 5.86
N THR A 100 -4.28 11.09 5.36
CA THR A 100 -4.13 11.56 3.98
C THR A 100 -4.52 10.50 2.96
N THR A 101 -4.18 9.23 3.19
CA THR A 101 -4.58 8.15 2.29
C THR A 101 -6.10 8.05 2.14
N PHE A 102 -6.83 8.15 3.26
CA PHE A 102 -8.28 8.10 3.23
C PHE A 102 -8.92 9.42 2.78
N ASP A 103 -8.32 10.58 3.07
CA ASP A 103 -8.76 11.85 2.48
C ASP A 103 -8.73 11.80 0.94
N ILE A 104 -7.74 11.11 0.35
CA ILE A 104 -7.66 10.90 -1.11
C ILE A 104 -8.76 9.94 -1.59
N ILE A 105 -9.02 8.86 -0.85
CA ILE A 105 -10.08 7.88 -1.19
C ILE A 105 -11.46 8.54 -1.10
N ASP A 106 -11.71 9.33 -0.06
CA ASP A 106 -12.99 9.97 0.25
C ASP A 106 -13.38 11.04 -0.80
N ARG A 107 -12.41 11.57 -1.56
CA ARG A 107 -12.68 12.45 -2.72
C ARG A 107 -13.38 11.71 -3.86
N ASP A 108 -13.33 10.38 -3.87
CA ASP A 108 -13.93 9.49 -4.87
C ASP A 108 -13.52 9.79 -6.32
N ASN A 109 -12.27 10.22 -6.51
CA ASN A 109 -11.69 10.52 -7.81
C ASN A 109 -10.73 9.41 -8.25
N LEU A 110 -11.17 8.56 -9.18
CA LEU A 110 -10.37 7.41 -9.65
C LEU A 110 -8.95 7.77 -10.11
N HIS A 111 -8.79 8.88 -10.83
CA HIS A 111 -7.49 9.34 -11.33
C HIS A 111 -6.57 9.86 -10.21
N GLU A 112 -7.13 10.41 -9.13
CA GLU A 112 -6.38 10.81 -7.94
C GLU A 112 -5.88 9.58 -7.17
N VAL A 113 -6.76 8.61 -6.91
CA VAL A 113 -6.40 7.36 -6.23
C VAL A 113 -5.38 6.56 -7.04
N ALA A 114 -5.56 6.48 -8.37
CA ALA A 114 -4.60 5.83 -9.27
C ALA A 114 -3.21 6.48 -9.20
N ALA A 115 -3.14 7.81 -9.12
CA ALA A 115 -1.87 8.54 -9.01
C ALA A 115 -1.19 8.35 -7.65
N ALA A 116 -1.97 8.41 -6.56
CA ALA A 116 -1.46 8.12 -5.23
C ALA A 116 -0.92 6.69 -5.11
N PHE A 117 -1.57 5.72 -5.75
CA PHE A 117 -1.13 4.34 -5.81
C PHE A 117 0.16 4.18 -6.62
N ALA A 118 0.15 4.62 -7.89
CA ALA A 118 1.28 4.47 -8.80
C ALA A 118 2.57 5.10 -8.27
N PHE A 119 2.54 6.40 -7.90
CA PHE A 119 3.76 7.10 -7.50
C PHE A 119 4.05 7.00 -6.01
N GLY A 120 3.01 6.82 -5.18
CA GLY A 120 3.19 6.73 -3.74
C GLY A 120 3.60 5.33 -3.27
N ARG A 121 3.41 4.29 -4.09
CA ARG A 121 3.67 2.89 -3.74
C ARG A 121 4.47 2.17 -4.83
N GLU A 122 3.88 1.92 -5.99
CA GLU A 122 4.46 1.02 -7.00
C GLU A 122 5.81 1.50 -7.56
N ASP A 123 5.94 2.79 -7.85
CA ASP A 123 7.17 3.35 -8.42
C ASP A 123 8.29 3.50 -7.37
N LEU A 124 7.94 3.76 -6.11
CA LEU A 124 8.90 4.16 -5.06
C LEU A 124 9.37 2.99 -4.18
N ILE A 125 8.47 2.04 -3.90
CA ILE A 125 8.70 1.00 -2.89
C ILE A 125 9.86 0.05 -3.26
N PRO A 126 10.01 -0.42 -4.51
CA PRO A 126 11.07 -1.37 -4.86
C PRO A 126 12.49 -0.84 -4.54
N ASP A 127 12.81 0.38 -4.97
CA ASP A 127 14.12 1.00 -4.72
C ASP A 127 14.38 1.23 -3.22
N MET A 128 13.35 1.68 -2.50
CA MET A 128 13.44 1.90 -1.06
C MET A 128 13.67 0.59 -0.30
N PHE A 129 12.97 -0.48 -0.68
CA PHE A 129 13.10 -1.79 -0.05
C PHE A 129 14.42 -2.46 -0.39
N LEU A 130 14.92 -2.30 -1.62
CA LEU A 130 16.24 -2.80 -2.01
C LEU A 130 17.35 -2.22 -1.12
N ALA A 131 17.28 -0.92 -0.82
CA ALA A 131 18.21 -0.28 0.10
C ALA A 131 18.11 -0.85 1.52
N MET A 132 16.89 -1.09 2.03
CA MET A 132 16.67 -1.68 3.36
C MET A 132 17.20 -3.13 3.44
N VAL A 133 16.91 -3.97 2.45
CA VAL A 133 17.36 -5.36 2.38
C VAL A 133 18.89 -5.44 2.41
N LYS A 134 19.58 -4.54 1.69
CA LYS A 134 21.04 -4.49 1.69
C LYS A 134 21.61 -4.21 3.10
N GLU A 135 21.03 -3.25 3.81
CA GLU A 135 21.47 -2.91 5.18
C GLU A 135 21.12 -4.01 6.19
N LEU A 136 19.91 -4.58 6.13
CA LEU A 136 19.48 -5.66 7.01
C LEU A 136 20.39 -6.90 6.90
N ASN A 137 20.76 -7.27 5.67
CA ASN A 137 21.70 -8.37 5.42
C ASN A 137 23.12 -8.07 5.96
N ALA A 138 23.55 -6.81 5.94
CA ALA A 138 24.87 -6.42 6.43
C ALA A 138 24.96 -6.38 7.98
N ASN A 139 23.85 -6.17 8.68
CA ASN A 139 23.81 -5.96 10.13
C ASN A 139 23.98 -7.25 10.97
N GLY A 140 23.99 -8.44 10.36
CA GLY A 140 24.25 -9.72 11.04
C GLY A 140 23.16 -10.16 12.02
N GLN A 141 22.03 -9.46 12.08
CA GLN A 141 20.83 -9.84 12.83
C GLN A 141 19.94 -10.77 12.01
N ASN A 142 19.16 -11.62 12.67
CA ASN A 142 18.24 -12.54 11.99
C ASN A 142 16.89 -11.85 11.74
N PHE A 143 16.72 -11.28 10.55
CA PHE A 143 15.46 -10.70 10.07
C PHE A 143 14.90 -11.44 8.85
N ASN A 144 15.13 -12.75 8.75
CA ASN A 144 14.84 -13.52 7.52
C ASN A 144 13.41 -13.33 7.00
N THR A 145 12.39 -13.41 7.86
CA THR A 145 10.98 -13.22 7.45
C THR A 145 10.72 -11.78 6.99
N PHE A 146 11.36 -10.79 7.62
CA PHE A 146 11.22 -9.40 7.20
C PHE A 146 11.91 -9.13 5.87
N ILE A 147 13.12 -9.68 5.69
CA ILE A 147 13.85 -9.61 4.42
C ILE A 147 13.02 -10.27 3.32
N TYR A 148 12.47 -11.46 3.55
CA TYR A 148 11.57 -12.13 2.63
C TYR A 148 10.35 -11.26 2.27
N TYR A 149 9.68 -10.67 3.28
CA TYR A 149 8.57 -9.73 3.04
C TYR A 149 8.97 -8.58 2.11
N LEU A 150 10.13 -7.96 2.30
CA LEU A 150 10.62 -6.86 1.46
C LEU A 150 10.98 -7.35 0.05
N GLU A 151 11.65 -8.50 -0.06
CA GLU A 151 12.03 -9.13 -1.34
C GLU A 151 10.79 -9.46 -2.19
N ARG A 152 9.70 -9.95 -1.57
CA ARG A 152 8.44 -10.21 -2.29
C ARG A 152 7.87 -8.96 -2.96
N HIS A 153 7.93 -7.80 -2.29
CA HIS A 153 7.48 -6.54 -2.90
C HIS A 153 8.45 -6.06 -4.00
N ILE A 154 9.75 -6.35 -3.91
CA ILE A 154 10.70 -6.02 -5.00
C ILE A 154 10.45 -6.91 -6.22
N GLU A 155 10.26 -8.21 -6.01
CA GLU A 155 10.05 -9.19 -7.07
C GLU A 155 8.70 -9.01 -7.78
N LEU A 156 7.65 -8.73 -7.02
CA LEU A 156 6.30 -8.53 -7.56
C LEU A 156 6.15 -7.12 -8.15
N ASP A 157 6.66 -6.08 -7.49
CA ASP A 157 6.43 -4.68 -7.89
C ASP A 157 7.51 -4.09 -8.80
N GLY A 158 8.36 -4.93 -9.42
CA GLY A 158 9.42 -4.48 -10.33
C GLY A 158 8.94 -3.81 -11.64
N ASP A 159 9.80 -3.77 -12.66
CA ASP A 159 9.59 -3.07 -13.95
C ASP A 159 8.22 -3.34 -14.62
N HIS A 160 7.61 -4.50 -14.36
CA HIS A 160 6.30 -4.87 -14.86
C HIS A 160 5.17 -3.97 -14.32
N HIS A 161 5.10 -3.79 -12.99
CA HIS A 161 4.06 -3.00 -12.33
C HIS A 161 4.23 -1.50 -12.59
N ALA A 162 5.47 -1.02 -12.74
CA ALA A 162 5.74 0.37 -13.11
C ALA A 162 5.15 0.71 -14.49
N GLY A 163 5.36 -0.15 -15.49
CA GLY A 163 4.78 0.03 -16.83
C GLY A 163 3.25 -0.01 -16.82
N LEU A 164 2.66 -0.94 -16.05
CA LEU A 164 1.21 -1.06 -15.91
C LEU A 164 0.58 0.09 -15.12
N SER A 165 1.31 0.67 -14.16
CA SER A 165 0.89 1.88 -13.43
C SER A 165 0.80 3.09 -14.36
N ALA A 166 1.76 3.27 -15.27
CA ALA A 166 1.70 4.32 -16.28
C ALA A 166 0.53 4.10 -17.27
N LEU A 167 0.29 2.84 -17.67
CA LEU A 167 -0.86 2.48 -18.51
C LEU A 167 -2.19 2.78 -17.80
N MET A 168 -2.29 2.44 -16.51
CA MET A 168 -3.46 2.73 -15.68
C MET A 168 -3.74 4.24 -15.65
N LEU A 169 -2.71 5.06 -15.36
CA LEU A 169 -2.85 6.52 -15.34
C LEU A 169 -3.30 7.09 -16.68
N SER A 170 -2.69 6.64 -17.77
CA SER A 170 -3.09 7.03 -19.12
C SER A 170 -4.55 6.70 -19.40
N HIS A 171 -5.01 5.51 -18.99
CA HIS A 171 -6.39 5.08 -19.17
C HIS A 171 -7.39 5.91 -18.34
N VAL A 172 -7.12 6.13 -17.05
CA VAL A 172 -8.07 6.83 -16.15
C VAL A 172 -8.15 8.33 -16.42
N CYS A 173 -7.04 8.94 -16.83
CA CYS A 173 -6.98 10.35 -17.20
C CYS A 173 -7.47 10.60 -18.64
N GLY A 174 -7.12 9.72 -19.59
CA GLY A 174 -7.39 9.93 -21.01
C GLY A 174 -6.79 11.26 -21.51
N ASP A 175 -7.52 11.94 -22.39
CA ASP A 175 -7.12 13.25 -22.93
C ASP A 175 -7.54 14.45 -22.04
N ASP A 176 -8.03 14.20 -20.83
CA ASP A 176 -8.52 15.23 -19.92
C ASP A 176 -7.38 15.86 -19.12
N SER A 177 -6.97 17.06 -19.52
CA SER A 177 -5.90 17.82 -18.86
C SER A 177 -6.21 18.18 -17.40
N SER A 178 -7.49 18.28 -17.01
CA SER A 178 -7.88 18.58 -15.64
C SER A 178 -7.66 17.36 -14.74
N LYS A 179 -7.96 16.16 -15.24
CA LYS A 179 -7.65 14.90 -14.54
C LYS A 179 -6.15 14.71 -14.37
N TRP A 180 -5.36 14.97 -15.42
CA TRP A 180 -3.91 14.92 -15.31
C TRP A 180 -3.37 15.89 -14.25
N LEU A 181 -3.87 17.13 -14.22
CA LEU A 181 -3.47 18.10 -13.21
C LEU A 181 -3.83 17.65 -11.78
N ALA A 182 -5.03 17.10 -11.57
CA ALA A 182 -5.47 16.59 -10.28
C ALA A 182 -4.65 15.34 -9.85
N ALA A 183 -4.39 14.42 -10.77
CA ALA A 183 -3.55 13.25 -10.56
C ALA A 183 -2.12 13.67 -10.15
N THR A 184 -1.50 14.62 -10.84
CA THR A 184 -0.17 15.13 -10.50
C THR A 184 -0.14 15.74 -9.09
N LYS A 185 -1.13 16.58 -8.74
CA LYS A 185 -1.21 17.17 -7.40
C LYS A 185 -1.38 16.10 -6.31
N THR A 186 -2.19 15.08 -6.59
CA THR A 186 -2.41 13.98 -5.65
C THR A 186 -1.16 13.13 -5.46
N ALA A 187 -0.42 12.85 -6.53
CA ALA A 187 0.87 12.17 -6.43
C ALA A 187 1.85 12.95 -5.53
N GLN A 188 1.95 14.27 -5.72
CA GLN A 188 2.77 15.14 -4.86
C GLN A 188 2.31 15.13 -3.40
N GLU A 189 1.00 15.16 -3.16
CA GLU A 189 0.42 15.06 -1.82
C GLU A 189 0.77 13.73 -1.15
N ALA A 190 0.62 12.61 -1.86
CA ALA A 190 0.95 11.27 -1.34
C ALA A 190 2.44 11.12 -1.01
N LEU A 191 3.32 11.64 -1.86
CA LEU A 191 4.77 11.66 -1.62
C LEU A 191 5.13 12.52 -0.41
N LEU A 192 4.54 13.72 -0.30
CA LEU A 192 4.77 14.59 0.85
C LEU A 192 4.30 13.96 2.16
N ALA A 193 3.13 13.31 2.16
CA ALA A 193 2.64 12.59 3.33
C ALA A 193 3.60 11.48 3.77
N ARG A 194 4.23 10.79 2.82
CA ARG A 194 5.25 9.78 3.09
C ARG A 194 6.53 10.38 3.68
N ILE A 195 6.99 11.52 3.19
CA ILE A 195 8.13 12.24 3.77
C ILE A 195 7.83 12.60 5.23
N ILE A 196 6.67 13.21 5.50
CA ILE A 196 6.24 13.58 6.86
C ILE A 196 6.14 12.34 7.77
N PHE A 197 5.69 11.20 7.23
CA PHE A 197 5.65 9.95 7.96
C PHE A 197 7.05 9.50 8.41
N TRP A 198 8.00 9.47 7.48
CA TRP A 198 9.39 9.09 7.76
C TRP A 198 10.11 10.06 8.69
N ASP A 199 9.93 11.37 8.50
CA ASP A 199 10.46 12.39 9.42
C ASP A 199 9.93 12.19 10.84
N GLY A 200 8.65 11.85 10.97
CA GLY A 200 8.04 11.53 12.25
C GLY A 200 8.57 10.25 12.89
N ILE A 201 8.99 9.25 12.09
CA ILE A 201 9.69 8.07 12.61
C ILE A 201 11.10 8.45 13.07
N ALA A 202 11.85 9.18 12.25
CA ALA A 202 13.22 9.59 12.58
C ALA A 202 13.26 10.39 13.90
N ALA A 203 12.32 11.31 14.10
CA ALA A 203 12.21 12.10 15.32
C ALA A 203 11.88 11.29 16.60
N LEU A 204 11.49 10.01 16.48
CA LEU A 204 11.27 9.10 17.62
C LEU A 204 12.51 8.24 17.93
N LEU A 205 13.52 8.25 17.05
CA LEU A 205 14.76 7.49 17.19
C LEU A 205 15.91 8.32 17.78
N ASP A 206 15.76 9.64 17.79
CA ASP A 206 16.65 10.61 18.45
C ASP A 206 16.29 10.80 19.94
#